data_AF-A0A9J5Z5W0-F1
#
_entry.id   AF-A0A9J5Z5W0-F1
#
_cell.length_a   1.000
_cell.length_b   1.000
_cell.length_c   1.000
_cell.angle_alpha   90.00
_cell.angle_beta   90.00
_cell.angle_gamma   90.00
#
_symmetry.space_group_name_H-M   'P 1'
#
loop_
_entity.id
_entity.type
_entity.pdbx_description
1 polymer ?
#
loop_
_entity_poly.entity_id
_entity_poly.type
_entity_poly.pdbx_seq_one_letter_code
_entity_poly.pdbx_strand_id
1 'polypeptide(L)'
;MPHFLDDQGTTIAYFGESCDHLHLTKISFYTVRFDVYEMKRDDSEWFVKYKIDFEHPDHELNYCNFTILYLVRGKRKEDAFLVLAAPNDDKVMKYNLINKTFEKFCDYDVEDEQVFYSSTIGAFEYIESLCCV
;
A
#
# COMPACT_ATOMS: atom_id res chain seq x y z
N MET A 1 -5.75 -14.39 8.99
CA MET A 1 -5.25 -13.86 7.70
C MET A 1 -6.26 -14.20 6.61
N PRO A 2 -6.46 -13.37 5.57
CA PRO A 2 -7.37 -13.73 4.49
C PRO A 2 -6.88 -15.03 3.84
N HIS A 3 -7.81 -15.92 3.48
CA HIS A 3 -7.48 -17.10 2.69
C HIS A 3 -7.11 -16.65 1.27
N PHE A 4 -5.82 -16.41 1.07
CA PHE A 4 -5.26 -16.08 -0.23
C PHE A 4 -4.67 -17.33 -0.85
N LEU A 5 -4.88 -17.52 -2.16
CA LEU A 5 -4.12 -18.49 -2.92
C LEU A 5 -2.65 -18.06 -2.88
N ASP A 6 -1.77 -18.97 -2.50
CA ASP A 6 -0.31 -18.80 -2.59
C ASP A 6 0.07 -18.75 -4.08
N ASP A 7 -0.04 -17.56 -4.66
CA ASP A 7 0.46 -17.30 -6.01
C ASP A 7 1.91 -16.84 -5.90
N GLN A 8 2.81 -17.60 -6.55
CA GLN A 8 4.27 -17.42 -6.59
C GLN A 8 4.74 -16.06 -7.17
N GLY A 9 3.80 -15.14 -7.43
CA GLY A 9 4.02 -13.82 -8.03
C GLY A 9 3.48 -12.64 -7.22
N THR A 10 3.06 -12.83 -5.96
CA THR A 10 2.52 -11.73 -5.13
C THR A 10 3.26 -11.57 -3.81
N THR A 11 3.48 -10.32 -3.39
CA THR A 11 4.08 -9.99 -2.08
C THR A 11 3.22 -9.01 -1.31
N ILE A 12 3.34 -9.02 0.02
CA ILE A 12 2.76 -7.99 0.88
C ILE A 12 3.61 -6.72 0.70
N ALA A 13 2.96 -5.65 0.22
CA ALA A 13 3.62 -4.38 -0.04
C ALA A 13 3.39 -3.35 1.06
N TYR A 14 2.30 -3.50 1.83
CA TYR A 14 1.96 -2.61 2.94
C TYR A 14 1.09 -3.35 3.94
N PHE A 15 1.37 -3.11 5.21
CA PHE A 15 0.51 -3.49 6.31
C PHE A 15 0.61 -2.41 7.38
N GLY A 16 -0.52 -1.85 7.80
CA GLY A 16 -0.50 -0.74 8.75
C GLY A 16 -1.88 -0.24 9.12
N GLU A 17 -1.91 0.52 10.20
CA GLU A 17 -3.14 1.06 10.78
C GLU A 17 -3.41 2.49 10.30
N SER A 18 -4.70 2.83 10.11
CA SER A 18 -5.15 4.18 9.79
C SER A 18 -6.53 4.42 10.38
N CYS A 19 -6.62 5.37 11.32
CA CYS A 19 -7.84 5.71 12.07
C CYS A 19 -8.52 4.50 12.75
N ASP A 20 -7.80 3.69 13.53
CA ASP A 20 -8.29 2.49 14.23
C ASP A 20 -8.76 1.37 13.29
N HIS A 21 -8.26 1.36 12.05
CA HIS A 21 -8.53 0.30 11.08
C HIS A 21 -7.22 -0.23 10.51
N LEU A 22 -7.08 -1.54 10.54
CA LEU A 22 -5.93 -2.24 10.02
C LEU A 22 -6.10 -2.53 8.52
N HIS A 23 -5.05 -2.25 7.75
CA HIS A 23 -5.06 -2.39 6.30
C HIS A 23 -3.89 -3.24 5.82
N LEU A 24 -4.11 -3.97 4.74
CA LEU A 24 -3.13 -4.84 4.08
C LEU A 24 -3.21 -4.63 2.57
N THR A 25 -2.05 -4.58 1.90
CA THR A 25 -1.97 -4.52 0.43
C THR A 25 -1.07 -5.63 -0.09
N LYS A 26 -1.53 -6.36 -1.11
CA LYS A 26 -0.73 -7.33 -1.85
C LYS A 26 -0.56 -6.87 -3.29
N ILE A 27 0.68 -6.77 -3.74
CA ILE A 27 1.01 -6.38 -5.12
C ILE A 27 1.51 -7.61 -5.87
N SER A 28 1.08 -7.75 -7.13
CA SER A 28 1.65 -8.74 -8.05
C SER A 28 2.87 -8.14 -8.74
N PHE A 29 3.93 -8.93 -8.89
CA PHE A 29 5.09 -8.55 -9.71
C PHE A 29 4.75 -8.36 -11.21
N TYR A 30 3.54 -8.74 -11.63
CA TYR A 30 3.10 -8.69 -13.02
C TYR A 30 1.95 -7.69 -13.30
N THR A 31 1.18 -7.24 -12.29
CA THR A 31 0.04 -6.29 -12.44
C THR A 31 0.00 -5.07 -11.47
N VAL A 32 0.00 -3.81 -11.96
CA VAL A 32 0.06 -2.57 -11.14
C VAL A 32 -1.28 -2.34 -10.45
N ARG A 33 -2.19 -3.27 -10.72
CA ARG A 33 -3.45 -3.53 -10.08
C ARG A 33 -3.21 -4.29 -8.79
N PHE A 34 -3.72 -3.74 -7.71
CA PHE A 34 -3.73 -4.40 -6.42
C PHE A 34 -4.95 -3.96 -5.61
N ASP A 35 -5.31 -4.78 -4.64
CA ASP A 35 -6.41 -4.48 -3.73
C ASP A 35 -5.84 -4.06 -2.37
N VAL A 36 -6.46 -3.02 -1.78
CA VAL A 36 -6.28 -2.67 -0.37
C VAL A 36 -7.38 -3.35 0.42
N TYR A 37 -6.97 -4.24 1.32
CA TYR A 37 -7.83 -4.94 2.25
C TYR A 37 -7.92 -4.17 3.57
N GLU A 38 -9.09 -4.20 4.19
CA GLU A 38 -9.33 -3.67 5.52
C GLU A 38 -9.86 -4.81 6.41
N MET A 39 -9.33 -4.92 7.62
CA MET A 39 -9.85 -5.84 8.62
C MET A 39 -11.13 -5.26 9.22
N LYS A 40 -12.17 -6.08 9.41
CA LYS A 40 -13.34 -5.66 10.20
C LYS A 40 -12.93 -5.37 11.64
N ARG A 41 -13.66 -4.48 12.31
CA ARG A 41 -13.41 -4.11 13.71
C ARG A 41 -13.62 -5.23 14.73
N ASP A 42 -14.31 -6.30 14.34
CA ASP A 42 -14.47 -7.51 15.15
C ASP A 42 -13.39 -8.56 14.86
N ASP A 43 -12.36 -8.19 14.07
CA ASP A 43 -11.25 -9.03 13.63
C ASP A 43 -11.67 -10.33 12.92
N SER A 44 -12.93 -10.41 12.48
CA SER A 44 -13.52 -11.65 11.95
C SER A 44 -13.10 -11.95 10.52
N GLU A 45 -12.97 -10.91 9.69
CA GLU A 45 -12.63 -11.07 8.29
C GLU A 45 -11.99 -9.80 7.72
N TRP A 46 -11.24 -10.03 6.63
CA TRP A 46 -10.76 -8.97 5.78
C TRP A 46 -11.66 -8.82 4.56
N PHE A 47 -11.87 -7.59 4.12
CA PHE A 47 -12.63 -7.30 2.91
C PHE A 47 -11.88 -6.30 2.03
N VAL A 48 -12.12 -6.37 0.72
CA VAL A 48 -11.53 -5.42 -0.24
C VAL A 48 -12.19 -4.05 -0.02
N LYS A 49 -11.39 -3.07 0.41
CA LYS A 49 -11.85 -1.70 0.64
C LYS A 49 -11.68 -0.83 -0.59
N TYR A 50 -10.52 -0.94 -1.25
CA TYR A 50 -10.17 -0.18 -2.44
C TYR A 50 -9.56 -1.10 -3.48
N LYS A 51 -9.95 -0.90 -4.75
CA LYS A 51 -9.35 -1.54 -5.91
C LYS A 51 -8.46 -0.52 -6.61
N ILE A 52 -7.17 -0.78 -6.64
CA ILE A 52 -6.19 0.11 -7.24
C ILE A 52 -5.91 -0.40 -8.64
N ASP A 53 -5.92 0.54 -9.58
CA ASP A 53 -5.49 0.32 -10.94
C ASP A 53 -4.73 1.57 -11.37
N PHE A 54 -3.41 1.46 -11.44
CA PHE A 54 -2.59 2.50 -12.03
C PHE A 54 -2.68 2.40 -13.56
N GLU A 55 -3.86 2.72 -14.09
CA GLU A 55 -3.99 3.12 -15.49
C GLU A 55 -3.37 4.52 -15.62
N HIS A 56 -2.05 4.60 -15.68
CA HIS A 56 -1.36 5.81 -16.12
C HIS A 56 -0.91 5.63 -17.57
N PRO A 57 -1.18 6.62 -18.45
CA PRO A 57 -0.72 6.58 -19.83
C PRO A 57 0.80 6.79 -19.95
N ASP A 58 1.46 7.19 -18.87
CA ASP A 58 2.91 7.37 -18.81
C ASP A 58 3.58 6.14 -18.20
N HIS A 59 4.43 5.50 -19.00
CA HIS A 59 5.10 4.22 -18.71
C HIS A 59 6.15 4.30 -17.57
N GLU A 60 6.25 5.41 -16.84
CA GLU A 60 7.32 5.66 -15.87
C GLU A 60 7.10 4.99 -14.51
N LEU A 61 5.84 4.72 -14.13
CA LEU A 61 5.52 3.90 -12.96
C LEU A 61 5.49 2.42 -13.33
N ASN A 62 6.68 1.88 -13.61
CA ASN A 62 6.86 0.45 -13.75
C ASN A 62 6.78 -0.22 -12.36
N TYR A 63 6.38 -1.49 -12.35
CA TYR A 63 6.13 -2.40 -11.23
C TYR A 63 7.04 -2.39 -10.00
N CYS A 64 8.23 -1.82 -10.15
CA CYS A 64 9.30 -1.85 -9.17
C CYS A 64 9.73 -0.45 -8.71
N ASN A 65 9.01 0.60 -9.11
CA ASN A 65 9.42 1.99 -8.90
C ASN A 65 8.61 2.72 -7.84
N PHE A 66 7.89 2.03 -6.95
CA PHE A 66 7.29 2.69 -5.81
C PHE A 66 7.18 1.81 -4.57
N THR A 67 7.25 2.44 -3.40
CA THR A 67 6.92 1.85 -2.10
C THR A 67 5.71 2.56 -1.53
N ILE A 68 4.76 1.78 -1.02
CA ILE A 68 3.63 2.33 -0.25
C ILE A 68 4.14 2.64 1.16
N LEU A 69 4.20 3.91 1.52
CA LEU A 69 4.61 4.36 2.85
C LEU A 69 3.44 4.35 3.82
N TYR A 70 2.32 4.94 3.43
CA TYR A 70 1.16 5.11 4.29
C TYR A 70 -0.15 5.03 3.52
N LEU A 71 -1.18 4.48 4.16
CA LEU A 71 -2.57 4.68 3.77
C LEU A 71 -3.21 5.72 4.69
N VAL A 72 -3.56 6.87 4.13
CA VAL A 72 -4.20 7.95 4.88
C VAL A 72 -5.70 7.93 4.62
N ARG A 73 -6.49 7.76 5.68
CA ARG A 73 -7.94 7.92 5.62
C ARG A 73 -8.30 9.38 5.80
N GLY A 74 -9.14 9.86 4.89
CA GLY A 74 -9.77 11.16 5.04
C GLY A 74 -11.09 11.08 5.83
N LYS A 75 -11.60 12.24 6.24
CA LYS A 75 -12.90 12.35 6.93
C LYS A 75 -14.06 11.87 6.04
N ARG A 76 -13.93 12.10 4.73
CA ARG A 76 -14.83 11.55 3.72
C ARG A 76 -14.09 10.51 2.90
N LYS A 77 -14.83 9.62 2.26
CA LYS A 77 -14.26 8.51 1.48
C LYS A 77 -13.36 9.03 0.35
N GLU A 78 -13.75 10.15 -0.26
CA GLU A 78 -13.08 10.81 -1.38
C GLU A 78 -11.73 11.44 -0.98
N ASP A 79 -11.53 11.66 0.32
CA ASP A 79 -10.32 12.27 0.87
C ASP A 79 -9.24 11.23 1.24
N ALA A 80 -9.48 9.94 0.96
CA ALA A 80 -8.53 8.86 1.26
C ALA A 80 -7.47 8.72 0.16
N PHE A 81 -6.20 8.56 0.56
CA PHE A 81 -5.07 8.48 -0.38
C PHE A 81 -3.95 7.56 0.12
N LEU A 82 -3.15 7.04 -0.82
CA LEU A 82 -1.87 6.40 -0.54
C LEU A 82 -0.76 7.45 -0.61
N VAL A 83 0.23 7.31 0.27
CA VAL A 83 1.52 7.97 0.16
C VAL A 83 2.49 6.98 -0.45
N LEU A 84 3.04 7.33 -1.61
CA LEU A 84 3.92 6.51 -2.42
C LEU A 84 5.29 7.19 -2.53
N ALA A 85 6.37 6.47 -2.29
CA ALA A 85 7.73 6.95 -2.58
C ALA A 85 8.20 6.33 -3.88
N ALA A 86 8.65 7.14 -4.85
CA ALA A 86 9.26 6.67 -6.08
C ALA A 86 10.80 6.75 -5.95
N PRO A 87 11.52 5.63 -5.77
CA PRO A 87 12.95 5.65 -5.46
C PRO A 87 13.82 6.21 -6.59
N ASN A 88 13.35 6.20 -7.84
CA ASN A 88 14.12 6.70 -8.98
C ASN A 88 13.88 8.19 -9.27
N ASP A 89 12.96 8.82 -8.55
CA ASP A 89 12.40 10.12 -8.90
C ASP A 89 12.51 11.15 -7.77
N ASP A 90 13.09 10.76 -6.62
CA ASP A 90 13.30 11.58 -5.42
C ASP A 90 12.02 12.31 -4.95
N LYS A 91 10.87 11.70 -5.23
CA LYS A 91 9.54 12.28 -5.01
C LYS A 91 8.69 11.34 -4.19
N VAL A 92 7.98 11.96 -3.26
CA VAL A 92 6.83 11.36 -2.60
C VAL A 92 5.57 11.86 -3.30
N MET A 93 4.69 10.94 -3.65
CA MET A 93 3.45 11.19 -4.33
C MET A 93 2.27 10.79 -3.46
N LYS A 94 1.16 11.50 -3.63
CA LYS A 94 -0.16 11.10 -3.17
C LYS A 94 -0.90 10.45 -4.32
N TYR A 95 -1.52 9.31 -4.05
CA TYR A 95 -2.50 8.72 -4.95
C TYR A 95 -3.88 8.72 -4.29
N ASN A 96 -4.82 9.49 -4.84
CA ASN A 96 -6.19 9.52 -4.35
C ASN A 96 -6.91 8.20 -4.70
N LEU A 97 -7.42 7.51 -3.69
CA LEU A 97 -8.00 6.17 -3.82
C LEU A 97 -9.35 6.13 -4.55
N ILE A 98 -10.04 7.27 -4.62
CA ILE A 98 -11.38 7.38 -5.22
C ILE A 98 -11.31 8.01 -6.60
N ASN A 99 -10.64 9.16 -6.70
CA ASN A 99 -10.50 9.90 -7.94
C ASN A 99 -9.43 9.29 -8.86
N LYS A 100 -8.60 8.37 -8.33
CA LYS A 100 -7.52 7.68 -9.06
C LYS A 100 -6.48 8.64 -9.65
N THR A 101 -6.24 9.75 -8.98
CA THR A 101 -5.32 10.80 -9.41
C THR A 101 -4.03 10.78 -8.61
N PHE A 102 -2.92 11.07 -9.29
CA PHE A 102 -1.64 11.33 -8.63
C PHE A 102 -1.43 12.83 -8.43
N GLU A 103 -0.85 13.18 -7.28
CA GLU A 103 -0.42 14.52 -6.96
C GLU A 103 0.96 14.44 -6.30
N LYS A 104 1.87 15.34 -6.65
CA LYS A 104 3.14 15.45 -5.94
C LYS A 104 2.88 15.86 -4.49
N PHE A 105 3.44 15.11 -3.53
CA PHE A 105 3.29 15.42 -2.11
C PHE A 105 4.45 16.27 -1.59
N CYS A 106 5.67 15.79 -1.78
CA CYS A 106 6.91 16.51 -1.46
C CYS A 106 8.09 15.89 -2.23
N ASP A 107 9.18 16.64 -2.35
CA ASP A 107 10.49 16.08 -2.75
C ASP A 107 11.17 15.49 -1.52
N TYR A 108 12.10 14.56 -1.72
CA TYR A 108 12.90 13.97 -0.65
C TYR A 108 14.36 13.78 -1.06
N ASP A 109 15.30 14.08 -0.15
CA ASP A 109 16.73 13.93 -0.42
C ASP A 109 17.18 12.47 -0.19
N VAL A 110 17.95 11.94 -1.16
CA VAL A 110 18.33 10.51 -1.32
C VAL A 110 19.16 9.93 -0.16
N GLU A 111 19.56 10.72 0.83
CA GLU A 111 20.39 10.23 1.95
C GLU A 111 19.63 9.32 2.94
N ASP A 112 18.33 9.15 2.79
CA ASP A 112 17.47 8.34 3.66
C ASP A 112 16.96 7.05 2.97
N GLU A 113 17.88 6.28 2.39
CA GLU A 113 17.59 4.95 1.80
C GLU A 113 16.93 3.95 2.79
N GLN A 114 16.94 4.24 4.10
CA GLN A 114 16.37 3.35 5.13
C GLN A 114 14.85 3.21 5.08
N VAL A 115 14.13 4.15 4.46
CA VAL A 115 12.65 4.10 4.41
C VAL A 115 12.14 2.96 3.51
N PHE A 116 12.93 2.51 2.53
CA PHE A 116 12.49 1.58 1.50
C PHE A 116 12.42 0.11 1.92
N TYR A 117 13.20 -0.31 2.93
CA TYR A 117 13.24 -1.71 3.38
C TYR A 117 12.27 -2.02 4.53
N SER A 118 11.66 -1.01 5.14
CA SER A 118 10.93 -1.17 6.41
C SER A 118 9.49 -1.66 6.26
N SER A 119 8.81 -1.39 5.14
CA SER A 119 7.37 -1.65 5.01
C SER A 119 7.03 -3.13 4.84
N THR A 120 7.89 -3.91 4.17
CA THR A 120 7.69 -5.35 4.00
C THR A 120 8.06 -6.12 5.27
N ILE A 121 9.16 -5.76 5.93
CA ILE A 121 9.64 -6.42 7.16
C ILE A 121 8.64 -6.22 8.31
N GLY A 122 8.14 -4.99 8.50
CA GLY A 122 7.15 -4.71 9.55
C GLY A 122 5.81 -5.44 9.35
N ALA A 123 5.45 -5.75 8.11
CA ALA A 123 4.25 -6.53 7.82
C ALA A 123 4.39 -7.99 8.27
N PHE A 124 5.55 -8.62 8.08
CA PHE A 124 5.78 -10.01 8.49
C PHE A 124 5.75 -10.17 10.01
N GLU A 125 6.43 -9.30 10.75
CA GLU A 125 6.48 -9.37 12.23
C GLU A 125 5.08 -9.23 12.87
N TYR A 126 4.24 -8.33 12.34
CA TYR A 126 2.89 -8.13 12.88
C TYR A 126 1.95 -9.30 12.57
N ILE A 127 2.11 -9.94 11.41
CA ILE A 127 1.33 -11.12 11.04
C ILE A 127 1.66 -12.30 11.95
N GLU A 128 2.94 -12.53 12.27
CA GLU A 128 3.34 -13.58 13.22
C GLU A 128 2.69 -13.38 14.59
N SER A 129 2.69 -12.14 15.11
CA SER A 129 2.05 -11.83 16.40
C SER A 129 0.55 -12.14 16.43
N LEU A 130 -0.16 -12.03 15.30
CA LEU A 130 -1.59 -12.33 15.20
C LEU A 130 -1.88 -13.83 15.03
N CYS A 131 -0.89 -14.63 14.66
CA CYS A 131 -1.03 -16.08 14.49
C CYS A 131 -0.76 -16.89 15.78
N CYS A 132 -0.28 -16.25 16.85
CA CYS A 132 0.06 -16.90 18.12
C CYS A 132 -1.07 -16.92 19.17
N VAL A 133 -2.33 -16.75 18.77
CA VAL A 133 -3.50 -16.73 19.68
C VAL A 133 -4.37 -17.98 19.51
#